data_AF-A0A1A8D3Q8-F1
#
_entry.id   AF-A0A1A8D3Q8-F1
#
_cell.length_a   1.000
_cell.length_b   1.000
_cell.length_c   1.000
_cell.angle_alpha   90.00
_cell.angle_beta   90.00
_cell.angle_gamma   90.00
#
_symmetry.space_group_name_H-M   'P 1'
#
loop_
_entity.id
_entity.type
_entity.pdbx_description
1 polymer ?
#
loop_
_entity_poly.entity_id
_entity_poly.type
_entity_poly.pdbx_seq_one_letter_code
_entity_poly.pdbx_strand_id
1 'polypeptide(L)' 'MSMGLEIVGIAFGFLGFIGAIVSCALPMWRVSAFVGANIVTAQVIWEGLWMNCVTQSTGQMQCKIYDSML' A
#
# COMPACT_ATOMS: atom_id res chain seq x y z
N MET A 1 6.97 31.89 -26.44
CA MET A 1 7.30 31.03 -25.28
C MET A 1 6.00 30.44 -24.74
N SER A 2 5.86 29.11 -24.81
CA SER A 2 4.61 28.40 -24.48
C SER A 2 4.44 28.25 -22.96
N MET A 3 4.22 29.36 -22.25
CA MET A 3 4.03 29.37 -20.79
C MET A 3 2.91 28.44 -20.30
N GLY A 4 1.86 28.25 -21.11
CA GLY A 4 0.74 27.37 -20.77
C GLY A 4 1.13 25.90 -20.65
N LEU A 5 2.01 25.39 -21.52
CA LEU A 5 2.46 23.99 -21.44
C LEU A 5 3.36 23.75 -20.23
N GLU A 6 4.27 24.69 -19.92
CA GLU A 6 5.19 24.59 -18.79
C GLU A 6 4.43 24.50 -17.46
N ILE A 7 3.43 25.37 -17.25
CA ILE A 7 2.62 25.38 -16.03
C ILE A 7 1.83 24.09 -15.88
N VAL A 8 1.25 23.59 -16.97
CA VAL A 8 0.51 22.33 -16.97
C VAL A 8 1.44 21.16 -16.67
N GLY A 9 2.63 21.12 -17.27
CA GLY A 9 3.65 20.09 -17.01
C GLY A 9 4.10 20.07 -15.54
N ILE A 10 4.37 21.24 -14.97
CA ILE A 10 4.74 21.38 -13.56
C ILE A 10 3.59 20.92 -12.65
N ALA A 11 2.35 21.34 -12.94
CA ALA A 11 1.19 20.93 -12.16
C ALA A 11 0.96 19.41 -12.17
N PHE A 12 1.04 18.77 -13.34
CA PHE A 12 0.96 17.31 -13.44
C PHE A 12 2.14 16.61 -12.74
N GLY A 13 3.34 17.18 -12.81
CA GLY A 13 4.51 16.68 -12.09
C GLY A 13 4.31 16.67 -10.57
N PHE A 14 3.81 17.77 -10.01
CA PHE A 14 3.49 17.85 -8.59
C PHE A 14 2.37 16.89 -8.17
N LEU A 15 1.32 16.75 -8.98
CA LEU A 15 0.25 15.79 -8.72
C LEU A 15 0.76 14.34 -8.74
N GLY A 16 1.60 14.00 -9.73
CA GLY A 16 2.25 12.69 -9.80
C GLY A 16 3.16 12.42 -8.59
N PHE A 17 3.89 13.43 -8.14
CA PHE A 17 4.75 13.34 -6.96
C PHE A 17 3.94 13.07 -5.68
N ILE A 18 2.84 13.78 -5.47
CA ILE A 18 1.93 13.55 -4.33
C ILE A 18 1.33 12.14 -4.41
N GLY A 19 0.89 11.71 -5.60
CA GLY A 19 0.37 10.37 -5.82
C GLY A 19 1.39 9.27 -5.49
N ALA A 20 2.66 9.46 -5.85
CA ALA A 20 3.74 8.53 -5.51
C ALA A 20 3.92 8.42 -3.99
N ILE A 21 3.96 9.55 -3.26
CA ILE A 21 4.07 9.55 -1.79
C ILE A 21 2.90 8.81 -1.15
N VAL A 22 1.67 9.09 -1.61
CA VAL A 22 0.46 8.43 -1.10
C VAL A 22 0.51 6.92 -1.36
N SER A 23 0.90 6.51 -2.57
CA SER A 23 1.03 5.09 -2.91
C SER A 23 2.07 4.37 -2.04
N CYS A 24 3.19 5.02 -1.72
CA CYS A 24 4.19 4.48 -0.78
C CYS A 24 3.62 4.32 0.62
N ALA A 25 2.86 5.28 1.15
CA ALA A 25 2.37 5.22 2.53
C ALA A 25 1.26 4.17 2.75
N LEU A 26 0.50 3.84 1.70
CA LEU A 26 -0.63 2.91 1.79
C LEU A 26 -0.13 1.44 1.86
N PRO A 27 -0.66 0.61 2.77
CA PRO A 27 -0.24 -0.78 2.93
C PRO A 27 -0.90 -1.75 1.94
N MET A 28 -1.30 -1.28 0.75
CA MET A 28 -2.09 -2.03 -0.23
C MET A 28 -1.28 -2.43 -1.47
N TRP A 29 0.02 -2.66 -1.32
CA TRP A 29 0.90 -3.00 -2.44
C TRP A 29 0.66 -4.42 -2.95
N ARG A 30 0.46 -5.37 -2.02
CA ARG A 30 0.11 -6.75 -2.35
C ARG A 30 -0.97 -7.22 -1.39
N VAL A 31 -2.04 -7.79 -1.94
CA VAL A 31 -3.12 -8.38 -1.14
C VAL A 31 -3.08 -9.89 -1.35
N SER A 32 -2.88 -10.63 -0.27
CA SER A 32 -2.89 -12.09 -0.28
C SER A 32 -3.98 -12.60 0.66
N ALA A 33 -4.99 -13.25 0.08
CA ALA A 33 -6.11 -13.84 0.82
C ALA A 33 -5.88 -15.35 0.95
N PHE A 34 -5.56 -15.80 2.16
CA PHE A 34 -5.41 -17.23 2.46
C PHE A 34 -6.76 -17.80 2.86
N VAL A 35 -7.54 -18.23 1.86
CA VAL A 35 -8.84 -18.90 2.01
C VAL A 35 -8.75 -20.27 1.35
N GLY A 36 -8.31 -21.28 2.10
CA GLY A 36 -8.16 -22.65 1.61
C GLY A 36 -8.23 -23.68 2.74
N ALA A 37 -8.83 -24.83 2.48
CA ALA A 37 -9.22 -25.88 3.44
C ALA A 37 -8.07 -26.56 4.23
N ASN A 38 -6.84 -26.02 4.19
CA ASN A 38 -5.65 -26.58 4.84
C ASN A 38 -4.89 -25.57 5.73
N ILE A 39 -5.46 -24.38 5.99
CA ILE A 39 -4.81 -23.32 6.76
C ILE A 39 -5.60 -23.09 8.05
N VAL A 40 -4.94 -23.29 9.20
CA VAL A 40 -5.54 -23.29 10.55
C VAL A 40 -6.18 -21.94 10.95
N THR A 41 -5.92 -20.85 10.22
CA THR A 41 -6.58 -19.54 10.36
C THR A 41 -6.84 -18.88 8.99
N ALA A 42 -8.10 -18.58 8.66
CA ALA A 42 -8.42 -17.73 7.52
C ALA A 42 -7.88 -16.32 7.79
N GLN A 43 -7.00 -15.83 6.93
CA GLN A 43 -6.34 -14.55 7.10
C GLN A 43 -6.20 -13.82 5.76
N VAL A 44 -6.54 -12.52 5.75
CA VAL A 44 -6.25 -11.64 4.61
C VAL A 44 -5.08 -10.75 5.01
N ILE A 45 -3.99 -10.86 4.26
CA ILE A 45 -2.77 -10.12 4.51
C ILE A 45 -2.69 -8.99 3.48
N TRP A 46 -2.56 -7.78 3.98
CA TRP A 46 -2.31 -6.55 3.25
C TRP A 46 -0.84 -6.21 3.46
N GLU A 47 -0.03 -6.45 2.45
CA GLU A 47 1.39 -6.14 2.49
C GLU A 47 1.61 -4.80 1.82
N GLY A 48 2.04 -3.84 2.64
CA GLY A 48 2.59 -2.57 2.20
C GLY A 48 4.08 -2.65 1.94
N LEU A 49 4.65 -1.52 1.53
CA LEU A 49 6.09 -1.39 1.41
C LEU A 49 6.81 -1.37 2.77
N TRP A 50 6.17 -0.79 3.80
CA TRP A 50 6.78 -0.53 5.11
C TRP A 50 6.12 -1.31 6.26
N MET A 51 4.90 -1.79 6.05
CA MET A 51 4.10 -2.47 7.07
C MET A 51 3.24 -3.55 6.44
N ASN A 52 2.97 -4.62 7.20
CA ASN A 52 1.96 -5.60 6.87
C ASN A 52 0.79 -5.53 7.85
N CYS A 53 -0.43 -5.56 7.32
CA CYS A 53 -1.65 -5.65 8.11
C CYS A 53 -2.30 -7.00 7.85
N VAL A 54 -2.45 -7.82 8.88
CA VAL A 54 -3.16 -9.10 8.80
C VAL A 54 -4.52 -8.96 9.48
N THR A 55 -5.59 -9.31 8.77
CA THR A 55 -6.92 -9.49 9.38
C THR A 55 -7.18 -10.98 9.55
N GLN A 56 -7.46 -11.38 10.80
CA GLN A 56 -7.75 -12.77 11.18
C GLN A 56 -9.25 -12.96 11.38
N SER A 57 -9.72 -14.21 11.30
CA SER A 57 -11.13 -14.60 11.55
C SER A 57 -11.68 -14.21 12.92
N THR A 58 -10.82 -13.85 13.88
CA THR A 58 -11.19 -13.27 15.19
C THR A 58 -11.61 -11.80 15.12
N GLY A 59 -11.59 -11.18 13.93
CA GLY A 59 -12.01 -9.80 13.68
C GLY A 59 -10.96 -8.75 14.09
N GLN A 60 -9.81 -9.17 14.60
CA GLN A 60 -8.71 -8.27 14.95
C GLN A 60 -7.86 -7.97 13.71
N MET A 61 -7.64 -6.68 13.44
CA MET A 61 -6.66 -6.20 12.47
C MET A 61 -5.35 -5.90 13.19
N GLN A 62 -4.30 -6.64 12.84
CA GLN A 62 -2.97 -6.48 13.42
C GLN A 62 -2.06 -5.91 12.33
N CYS A 63 -1.70 -4.63 12.46
CA CYS A 63 -0.69 -4.01 11.61
C CYS A 63 0.66 -4.05 12.32
N LYS A 64 1.66 -4.64 11.67
CA LYS A 64 3.06 -4.61 12.10
C LYS A 64 3.90 -3.88 11.06
N ILE A 65 4.81 -3.06 11.55
CA ILE A 65 5.87 -2.47 10.72
C ILE A 65 6.94 -3.54 10.55
N TYR A 66 7.54 -3.63 9.37
CA TYR A 66 8.66 -4.54 9.15
C TYR A 66 9.86 -4.05 9.99
N ASP A 67 10.31 -4.87 10.96
CA ASP A 67 11.47 -4.57 11.82
C ASP A 67 12.80 -4.55 11.02
N SER A 68 12.85 -5.23 9.88
CA SER A 68 13.95 -5.19 8.92
C SER A 68 13.41 -5.23 7.50
N MET A 69 13.92 -4.34 6.62
CA MET A 69 13.78 -4.49 5.15
C MET A 69 14.80 -5.51 4.61
N LEU A 70 15.09 -6.55 5.39
CA LEU A 70 16.10 -7.59 5.13
C LEU A 70 15.56 -8.95 5.57
#